data_AF-A0A316ATC7-F1
#
_entry.id   AF-A0A316ATC7-F1
#
_cell.length_a   1.000
_cell.length_b   1.000
_cell.length_c   1.000
_cell.angle_alpha   90.00
_cell.angle_beta   90.00
_cell.angle_gamma   90.00
#
_symmetry.space_group_name_H-M   'P 1'
#
loop_
_entity.id
_entity.type
_entity.pdbx_description
1 polymer ?
#
loop_
_entity_poly.entity_id
_entity_poly.type
_entity_poly.pdbx_seq_one_letter_code
_entity_poly.pdbx_strand_id
1 'polypeptide(L)'
;MKFRTVKTTLPMIAGIMFMGCSDINSSWEIDGGGYIKYKVNGEGPYTIELSKNDAEPPFYVNNSHSYFYLQTDLDKSDRGDQLSLLVQSPVTAKKMTPVSRANINGHLQEITWMRVDGHSEAPLVNDSTHKSYIHFDEIIKDSLYTADLNLYFVDCRREDSCDENLPPIHVTGRLRYWIPDDERD
;
A
#
# COMPACT_ATOMS: atom_id res chain seq x y z
N MET A 1 17.45 -12.98 83.34
CA MET A 1 18.62 -13.20 82.46
C MET A 1 18.29 -12.57 81.10
N LYS A 2 19.16 -11.70 80.56
CA LYS A 2 19.01 -11.00 79.26
C LYS A 2 19.18 -11.98 78.08
N PHE A 3 18.54 -11.71 76.93
CA PHE A 3 19.04 -11.67 75.52
C PHE A 3 17.83 -11.39 74.60
N ARG A 4 17.59 -10.16 74.11
CA ARG A 4 18.04 -9.47 72.87
C ARG A 4 17.61 -10.09 71.52
N THR A 5 16.72 -9.34 70.84
CA THR A 5 16.72 -8.93 69.40
C THR A 5 16.34 -10.05 68.39
N VAL A 6 15.47 -9.87 67.37
CA VAL A 6 15.61 -8.99 66.17
C VAL A 6 14.24 -8.74 65.50
N LYS A 7 14.12 -7.52 64.94
CA LYS A 7 13.04 -6.97 64.11
C LYS A 7 12.89 -7.69 62.76
N THR A 8 11.67 -7.79 62.21
CA THR A 8 11.37 -7.23 60.86
C THR A 8 9.86 -7.21 60.60
N THR A 9 9.28 -6.01 60.58
CA THR A 9 7.96 -5.72 59.98
C THR A 9 8.19 -5.34 58.52
N LEU A 10 7.66 -6.12 57.57
CA LEU A 10 7.45 -5.69 56.18
C LEU A 10 6.03 -5.09 56.08
N PRO A 11 5.86 -3.80 55.78
CA PRO A 11 4.61 -3.31 55.24
C PRO A 11 4.56 -3.63 53.74
N MET A 12 3.65 -4.52 53.33
CA MET A 12 3.36 -4.76 51.93
C MET A 12 2.53 -3.57 51.41
N ILE A 13 3.20 -2.70 50.66
CA ILE A 13 2.62 -1.58 49.93
C ILE A 13 1.71 -2.16 48.84
N ALA A 14 0.40 -2.15 49.06
CA ALA A 14 -0.60 -2.38 48.02
C ALA A 14 -0.75 -1.09 47.20
N GLY A 15 0.25 -0.81 46.37
CA GLY A 15 0.19 0.19 45.31
C GLY A 15 0.03 -0.52 43.98
N ILE A 16 -1.16 -1.05 43.69
CA ILE A 16 -1.48 -1.47 42.31
C ILE A 16 -1.84 -0.20 41.55
N MET A 17 -0.93 0.13 40.65
CA MET A 17 -0.93 1.28 39.80
C MET A 17 -2.16 1.28 38.89
N PHE A 18 -2.84 2.43 38.82
CA PHE A 18 -3.51 2.86 37.60
C PHE A 18 -2.44 3.17 36.56
N MET A 19 -1.86 2.12 35.94
CA MET A 19 -1.13 2.28 34.70
C MET A 19 -2.16 2.38 33.59
N GLY A 20 -2.26 3.59 33.05
CA GLY A 20 -3.27 4.00 32.11
C GLY A 20 -3.37 3.10 30.89
N CYS A 21 -4.61 2.93 30.43
CA CYS A 21 -4.91 2.62 29.04
C CYS A 21 -4.53 3.85 28.19
N SER A 22 -3.24 4.11 28.01
CA SER A 22 -2.76 5.22 27.18
C SER A 22 -1.88 4.73 26.05
N ASP A 23 -2.27 3.63 25.39
CA ASP A 23 -1.61 3.14 24.16
C ASP A 23 -2.57 2.32 23.28
N ILE A 24 -3.82 2.79 23.12
CA ILE A 24 -4.74 2.29 22.06
C ILE A 24 -4.79 3.25 20.86
N ASN A 25 -4.11 4.39 20.93
CA ASN A 25 -4.23 5.46 19.93
C ASN A 25 -2.90 6.01 19.39
N SER A 26 -1.77 5.40 19.73
CA SER A 26 -0.41 5.88 19.40
C SER A 26 0.22 5.19 18.18
N SER A 27 -0.55 4.50 17.33
CA SER A 27 0.01 3.71 16.21
C SER A 27 -0.57 4.01 14.83
N TRP A 28 -1.18 5.18 14.61
CA TRP A 28 -1.71 5.57 13.29
C TRP A 28 -1.10 6.84 12.70
N GLU A 29 -0.18 7.47 13.41
CA GLU A 29 0.61 8.57 12.88
C GLU A 29 1.74 7.96 12.03
N ILE A 30 1.38 7.58 10.81
CA ILE A 30 2.34 7.51 9.72
C ILE A 30 2.44 8.95 9.22
N ASP A 31 3.64 9.53 9.32
CA ASP A 31 3.99 10.87 8.80
C ASP A 31 3.76 10.92 7.28
N GLY A 32 2.50 11.10 6.88
CA GLY A 32 2.06 11.03 5.49
C GLY A 32 2.16 9.66 4.83
N GLY A 33 1.41 9.48 3.75
CA GLY A 33 1.47 8.27 2.94
C GLY A 33 0.19 7.45 2.98
N GLY A 34 0.33 6.13 3.02
CA GLY A 34 -0.80 5.25 2.75
C GLY A 34 -0.49 3.78 2.96
N TYR A 35 -1.36 2.94 2.43
CA TYR A 35 -1.11 1.50 2.34
C TYR A 35 -1.88 0.89 1.17
N ILE A 36 -1.39 -0.27 0.74
CA ILE A 36 -2.12 -1.21 -0.09
C ILE A 36 -2.30 -2.50 0.70
N LYS A 37 -3.55 -2.88 0.96
CA LYS A 37 -3.90 -4.20 1.51
C LYS A 37 -4.44 -5.06 0.39
N TYR A 38 -3.78 -6.16 0.05
CA TYR A 38 -4.10 -6.93 -1.15
C TYR A 38 -3.97 -8.43 -0.94
N LYS A 39 -4.48 -9.17 -1.92
CA LYS A 39 -4.38 -10.62 -2.05
C LYS A 39 -3.84 -10.95 -3.43
N VAL A 40 -3.03 -12.00 -3.50
CA VAL A 40 -2.48 -12.53 -4.75
C VAL A 40 -3.07 -13.92 -4.97
N ASN A 41 -3.81 -14.11 -6.06
CA ASN A 41 -4.54 -15.36 -6.37
C ASN A 41 -5.44 -15.86 -5.21
N GLY A 42 -5.97 -14.93 -4.40
CA GLY A 42 -6.80 -15.22 -3.23
C GLY A 42 -6.04 -15.42 -1.92
N GLU A 43 -4.72 -15.54 -1.96
CA GLU A 43 -3.85 -15.65 -0.77
C GLU A 43 -3.52 -14.26 -0.20
N GLY A 44 -3.42 -14.16 1.14
CA GLY A 44 -3.23 -12.89 1.86
C GLY A 44 -4.20 -12.75 3.06
N PRO A 45 -4.38 -11.54 3.63
CA PRO A 45 -3.95 -10.24 3.09
C PRO A 45 -2.46 -9.96 3.31
N TYR A 46 -1.83 -9.38 2.29
CA TYR A 46 -0.53 -8.73 2.35
C TYR A 46 -0.73 -7.22 2.48
N THR A 47 0.27 -6.52 3.03
CA THR A 47 0.27 -5.06 3.14
C THR A 47 1.58 -4.51 2.62
N ILE A 48 1.50 -3.45 1.82
CA ILE A 48 2.63 -2.58 1.51
C ILE A 48 2.30 -1.20 2.07
N GLU A 49 3.15 -0.69 2.96
CA GLU A 49 3.05 0.69 3.42
C GLU A 49 3.53 1.63 2.30
N LEU A 50 2.83 2.74 2.15
CA LEU A 50 3.17 3.77 1.18
C LEU A 50 3.75 4.96 1.92
N SER A 51 4.92 5.39 1.47
CA SER A 51 5.49 6.67 1.83
C SER A 51 4.85 7.77 0.99
N LYS A 52 5.02 9.02 1.42
CA LYS A 52 4.62 10.21 0.65
C LYS A 52 5.10 10.19 -0.81
N ASN A 53 6.35 9.80 -1.04
CA ASN A 53 6.96 9.88 -2.38
C ASN A 53 6.58 8.69 -3.28
N ASP A 54 5.83 7.72 -2.76
CA ASP A 54 5.44 6.54 -3.51
C ASP A 54 4.26 6.85 -4.44
N ALA A 55 3.49 7.91 -4.16
CA ALA A 55 2.34 8.30 -4.97
C ALA A 55 2.41 9.75 -5.44
N GLU A 56 2.00 9.95 -6.69
CA GLU A 56 1.82 11.25 -7.32
C GLU A 56 0.33 11.40 -7.67
N PRO A 57 -0.50 11.89 -6.74
CA PRO A 57 -1.90 12.17 -7.04
C PRO A 57 -2.03 13.44 -7.90
N PRO A 58 -3.14 13.58 -8.65
CA PRO A 58 -3.42 14.80 -9.39
C PRO A 58 -3.35 16.03 -8.46
N PHE A 59 -2.78 17.13 -8.96
CA PHE A 59 -2.78 18.44 -8.30
C PHE A 59 -2.00 18.55 -6.98
N TYR A 60 -1.13 17.58 -6.65
CA TYR A 60 -0.22 17.68 -5.50
C TYR A 60 0.92 18.68 -5.77
N VAL A 61 1.13 19.64 -4.85
CA VAL A 61 2.24 20.61 -4.77
C VAL A 61 2.84 21.01 -6.14
N ASN A 62 2.22 22.01 -6.80
CA ASN A 62 2.66 22.57 -8.09
C ASN A 62 2.61 21.62 -9.32
N ASN A 63 2.21 20.36 -9.18
CA ASN A 63 2.03 19.47 -10.33
C ASN A 63 0.64 19.62 -10.95
N SER A 64 0.60 20.02 -12.23
CA SER A 64 -0.62 20.09 -13.04
C SER A 64 -0.76 18.86 -13.95
N HIS A 65 -0.63 17.65 -13.42
CA HIS A 65 -0.95 16.44 -14.18
C HIS A 65 -2.36 15.94 -13.86
N SER A 66 -2.91 15.19 -14.79
CA SER A 66 -4.26 14.62 -14.71
C SER A 66 -4.27 13.15 -14.34
N TYR A 67 -3.14 12.54 -13.97
CA TYR A 67 -3.07 11.13 -13.58
C TYR A 67 -2.86 10.97 -12.07
N PHE A 68 -3.21 9.80 -11.55
CA PHE A 68 -2.72 9.27 -10.28
C PHE A 68 -1.68 8.20 -10.60
N TYR A 69 -0.43 8.42 -10.18
CA TYR A 69 0.65 7.45 -10.28
C TYR A 69 1.02 6.95 -8.89
N LEU A 70 1.39 5.68 -8.81
CA LEU A 70 1.84 5.03 -7.59
C LEU A 70 2.90 4.00 -7.95
N GLN A 71 4.04 4.05 -7.28
CA GLN A 71 5.04 3.01 -7.31
C GLN A 71 5.51 2.73 -5.90
N THR A 72 5.24 1.52 -5.41
CA THR A 72 5.65 1.13 -4.07
C THR A 72 7.15 0.87 -4.02
N ASP A 73 7.73 1.02 -2.83
CA ASP A 73 9.09 0.57 -2.57
C ASP A 73 9.11 -0.95 -2.28
N LEU A 74 10.15 -1.64 -2.75
CA LEU A 74 10.34 -3.07 -2.56
C LEU A 74 10.58 -3.39 -1.07
N ASP A 75 11.31 -2.52 -0.38
CA ASP A 75 11.68 -2.69 1.04
C ASP A 75 10.47 -2.54 1.99
N LYS A 76 9.32 -2.07 1.48
CA LYS A 76 8.06 -1.94 2.23
C LYS A 76 7.19 -3.19 2.17
N SER A 77 7.66 -4.23 1.50
CA SER A 77 6.98 -5.52 1.38
C SER A 77 7.82 -6.62 1.98
N ASP A 78 7.35 -7.22 3.09
CA ASP A 78 8.04 -8.37 3.71
C ASP A 78 8.21 -9.56 2.76
N ARG A 79 7.33 -9.64 1.75
CA ARG A 79 7.36 -10.69 0.72
C ARG A 79 8.22 -10.30 -0.49
N GLY A 80 8.70 -9.06 -0.59
CA GLY A 80 9.38 -8.58 -1.81
C GLY A 80 8.42 -8.35 -2.98
N ASP A 81 7.15 -8.05 -2.69
CA ASP A 81 6.17 -7.61 -3.69
C ASP A 81 6.36 -6.10 -3.97
N GLN A 82 6.26 -5.68 -5.24
CA GLN A 82 6.31 -4.26 -5.63
C GLN A 82 5.21 -4.00 -6.66
N LEU A 83 4.52 -2.86 -6.57
CA LEU A 83 3.45 -2.49 -7.51
C LEU A 83 3.71 -1.11 -8.09
N SER A 84 3.64 -1.01 -9.41
CA SER A 84 3.53 0.25 -10.14
C SER A 84 2.15 0.34 -10.80
N LEU A 85 1.54 1.50 -10.72
CA LEU A 85 0.16 1.73 -11.10
C LEU A 85 -0.03 3.15 -11.64
N LEU A 86 -0.68 3.27 -12.80
CA LEU A 86 -1.08 4.56 -13.34
C LEU A 86 -2.57 4.56 -13.68
N VAL A 87 -3.31 5.55 -13.19
CA VAL A 87 -4.69 5.81 -13.58
C VAL A 87 -4.82 7.22 -14.15
N GLN A 88 -5.27 7.30 -15.40
CA GLN A 88 -5.55 8.58 -16.04
C GLN A 88 -6.87 9.16 -15.53
N SER A 89 -6.85 10.40 -15.08
CA SER A 89 -8.00 11.21 -14.64
C SER A 89 -8.90 10.46 -13.65
N PRO A 90 -8.38 10.12 -12.45
CA PRO A 90 -9.14 9.36 -11.47
C PRO A 90 -10.43 10.09 -11.09
N VAL A 91 -11.55 9.35 -11.09
CA VAL A 91 -12.86 9.87 -10.70
C VAL A 91 -13.57 8.84 -9.82
N THR A 92 -14.43 9.33 -8.94
CA THR A 92 -15.28 8.48 -8.10
C THR A 92 -16.42 7.86 -8.91
N ALA A 93 -17.08 6.85 -8.33
CA ALA A 93 -18.30 6.21 -8.87
C ALA A 93 -18.15 5.43 -10.20
N LYS A 94 -16.94 5.33 -10.76
CA LYS A 94 -16.68 4.58 -11.99
C LYS A 94 -15.52 3.59 -11.81
N LYS A 95 -15.61 2.44 -12.49
CA LYS A 95 -14.46 1.55 -12.70
C LYS A 95 -13.57 2.13 -13.80
N MET A 96 -12.33 2.41 -13.44
CA MET A 96 -11.30 2.98 -14.29
C MET A 96 -10.39 1.86 -14.78
N THR A 97 -9.97 1.93 -16.04
CA THR A 97 -8.96 1.01 -16.57
C THR A 97 -7.57 1.59 -16.28
N PRO A 98 -6.68 0.86 -15.59
CA PRO A 98 -5.30 1.29 -15.42
C PRO A 98 -4.60 1.40 -16.76
N VAL A 99 -3.65 2.34 -16.86
CA VAL A 99 -2.81 2.51 -18.04
C VAL A 99 -1.75 1.42 -18.04
N SER A 100 -1.85 0.46 -18.96
CA SER A 100 -0.84 -0.60 -19.09
C SER A 100 0.50 -0.05 -19.55
N ARG A 101 0.50 0.73 -20.65
CA ARG A 101 1.69 1.25 -21.31
C ARG A 101 1.59 2.74 -21.60
N ALA A 102 2.73 3.43 -21.56
CA ALA A 102 2.84 4.81 -21.98
C ALA A 102 4.12 5.06 -22.79
N ASN A 103 4.11 6.11 -23.60
CA ASN A 103 5.29 6.57 -24.33
C ASN A 103 6.13 7.46 -23.41
N ILE A 104 7.30 6.98 -23.00
CA ILE A 104 8.28 7.72 -22.23
C ILE A 104 9.52 7.90 -23.10
N ASN A 105 9.92 9.15 -23.33
CA ASN A 105 11.11 9.51 -24.12
C ASN A 105 11.14 8.88 -25.52
N GLY A 106 9.97 8.71 -26.16
CA GLY A 106 9.87 8.11 -27.50
C GLY A 106 9.75 6.59 -27.51
N HIS A 107 9.75 5.94 -26.35
CA HIS A 107 9.69 4.48 -26.21
C HIS A 107 8.44 4.05 -25.45
N LEU A 108 7.75 3.03 -25.97
CA LEU A 108 6.56 2.47 -25.34
C LEU A 108 6.96 1.49 -24.22
N GLN A 109 6.74 1.90 -22.97
CA GLN A 109 7.14 1.16 -21.76
C GLN A 109 5.91 0.70 -20.98
N GLU A 110 6.05 -0.42 -20.26
CA GLU A 110 5.05 -0.90 -19.30
C GLU A 110 5.08 0.02 -18.08
N ILE A 111 3.91 0.50 -17.67
CA ILE A 111 3.76 1.46 -16.55
C ILE A 111 3.06 0.79 -15.38
N THR A 112 1.97 0.07 -15.66
CA THR A 112 1.30 -0.72 -14.63
C THR A 112 1.86 -2.14 -14.66
N TRP A 113 2.60 -2.50 -13.61
CA TRP A 113 3.26 -3.78 -13.47
C TRP A 113 3.37 -4.17 -11.99
N MET A 114 3.61 -5.45 -11.71
CA MET A 114 3.84 -5.93 -10.36
C MET A 114 5.02 -6.90 -10.30
N ARG A 115 5.85 -6.82 -9.26
CA ARG A 115 6.75 -7.90 -8.84
C ARG A 115 6.07 -8.67 -7.72
N VAL A 116 6.11 -9.99 -7.80
CA VAL A 116 5.56 -10.88 -6.77
C VAL A 116 6.70 -11.73 -6.24
N ASP A 117 6.86 -11.81 -4.93
CA ASP A 117 7.82 -12.67 -4.24
C ASP A 117 9.27 -12.47 -4.72
N GLY A 118 9.66 -11.22 -4.98
CA GLY A 118 10.98 -10.86 -5.50
C GLY A 118 11.25 -11.24 -6.97
N HIS A 119 10.26 -11.76 -7.70
CA HIS A 119 10.39 -12.09 -9.11
C HIS A 119 10.36 -10.85 -10.03
N SER A 120 10.63 -11.07 -11.32
CA SER A 120 10.65 -10.05 -12.37
C SER A 120 9.34 -9.28 -12.50
N GLU A 121 9.41 -8.08 -13.08
CA GLU A 121 8.25 -7.23 -13.35
C GLU A 121 7.27 -7.93 -14.29
N ALA A 122 6.06 -8.14 -13.79
CA ALA A 122 4.93 -8.66 -14.55
C ALA A 122 4.05 -7.51 -15.04
N PRO A 123 3.94 -7.28 -16.36
CA PRO A 123 3.07 -6.24 -16.90
C PRO A 123 1.60 -6.59 -16.70
N LEU A 124 0.76 -5.55 -16.67
CA LEU A 124 -0.69 -5.71 -16.66
C LEU A 124 -1.17 -6.45 -17.92
N VAL A 125 -2.03 -7.45 -17.73
CA VAL A 125 -2.70 -8.13 -18.84
C VAL A 125 -3.62 -7.13 -19.55
N ASN A 126 -3.42 -7.00 -20.87
CA ASN A 126 -4.20 -6.12 -21.73
C ASN A 126 -4.96 -6.93 -22.79
N ASP A 127 -5.85 -7.81 -22.32
CA ASP A 127 -6.73 -8.61 -23.16
C ASP A 127 -8.21 -8.37 -22.82
N SER A 128 -9.11 -8.87 -23.67
CA SER A 128 -10.57 -8.70 -23.49
C SER A 128 -11.19 -9.61 -22.43
N THR A 129 -10.45 -10.64 -21.98
CA THR A 129 -10.92 -11.66 -21.04
C THR A 129 -10.65 -11.29 -19.59
N HIS A 130 -9.55 -10.58 -19.31
CA HIS A 130 -9.12 -10.13 -18.00
C HIS A 130 -9.36 -8.63 -17.86
N LYS A 131 -10.46 -8.28 -17.18
CA LYS A 131 -10.90 -6.89 -17.04
C LYS A 131 -10.35 -6.26 -15.77
N SER A 132 -9.07 -5.88 -15.82
CA SER A 132 -8.44 -5.08 -14.77
C SER A 132 -9.17 -3.74 -14.58
N TYR A 133 -9.48 -3.40 -13.34
CA TYR A 133 -10.07 -2.12 -12.98
C TYR A 133 -9.57 -1.60 -11.63
N ILE A 134 -9.69 -0.29 -11.50
CA ILE A 134 -9.54 0.44 -10.24
C ILE A 134 -10.81 1.24 -10.01
N HIS A 135 -11.33 1.18 -8.79
CA HIS A 135 -12.52 1.93 -8.43
C HIS A 135 -12.22 2.85 -7.27
N PHE A 136 -12.03 4.13 -7.55
CA PHE A 136 -11.94 5.15 -6.51
C PHE A 136 -13.33 5.36 -5.91
N ASP A 137 -13.47 5.12 -4.62
CA ASP A 137 -14.72 5.31 -3.89
C ASP A 137 -14.71 6.60 -3.07
N GLU A 138 -13.54 7.08 -2.67
CA GLU A 138 -13.36 8.35 -1.98
C GLU A 138 -12.17 9.13 -2.57
N ILE A 139 -12.43 10.36 -3.02
CA ILE A 139 -11.43 11.36 -3.36
C ILE A 139 -11.84 12.66 -2.64
N ILE A 140 -11.16 13.01 -1.54
CA ILE A 140 -11.45 14.25 -0.81
C ILE A 140 -10.48 15.32 -1.30
N LYS A 141 -10.99 16.22 -2.14
CA LYS A 141 -10.20 17.27 -2.80
C LYS A 141 -8.94 16.64 -3.41
N ASP A 142 -7.77 17.04 -2.93
CA ASP A 142 -6.46 16.54 -3.35
C ASP A 142 -5.71 15.91 -2.17
N SER A 143 -6.41 15.35 -1.19
CA SER A 143 -5.83 14.99 0.12
C SER A 143 -6.00 13.55 0.55
N LEU A 144 -7.01 12.85 0.03
CA LEU A 144 -7.28 11.46 0.36
C LEU A 144 -7.78 10.76 -0.89
N TYR A 145 -7.19 9.60 -1.16
CA TYR A 145 -7.54 8.72 -2.26
C TYR A 145 -7.73 7.31 -1.71
N THR A 146 -8.93 6.77 -1.84
CA THR A 146 -9.17 5.35 -1.57
C THR A 146 -9.69 4.66 -2.82
N ALA A 147 -9.24 3.44 -3.04
CA ALA A 147 -9.68 2.67 -4.20
C ALA A 147 -9.69 1.17 -3.96
N ASP A 148 -10.64 0.49 -4.59
CA ASP A 148 -10.61 -0.96 -4.74
C ASP A 148 -9.81 -1.33 -6.00
N LEU A 149 -8.96 -2.34 -5.86
CA LEU A 149 -8.10 -2.88 -6.92
C LEU A 149 -8.62 -4.25 -7.36
N ASN A 150 -8.71 -4.45 -8.67
CA ASN A 150 -8.90 -5.76 -9.30
C ASN A 150 -8.01 -5.78 -10.54
N LEU A 151 -6.85 -6.43 -10.45
CA LEU A 151 -5.79 -6.32 -11.45
C LEU A 151 -5.34 -7.72 -11.85
N TYR A 152 -5.04 -7.90 -13.14
CA TYR A 152 -4.48 -9.13 -13.68
C TYR A 152 -3.12 -8.81 -14.29
N PHE A 153 -2.10 -9.56 -13.87
CA PHE A 153 -0.73 -9.44 -14.37
C PHE A 153 -0.28 -10.74 -15.02
N VAL A 154 0.61 -10.66 -15.99
CA VAL A 154 1.23 -11.85 -16.59
C VAL A 154 1.96 -12.64 -15.50
N ASP A 155 2.03 -13.98 -15.59
CA ASP A 155 2.81 -14.75 -14.62
C ASP A 155 4.30 -14.76 -14.99
N CYS A 156 5.10 -13.98 -14.24
CA CYS A 156 6.55 -13.87 -14.43
C CYS A 156 7.35 -14.47 -13.27
N ARG A 157 6.76 -15.41 -12.52
CA ARG A 157 7.43 -16.06 -11.36
C ARG A 157 8.43 -17.15 -11.76
N ARG A 158 8.63 -17.39 -13.06
CA ARG A 158 9.72 -18.26 -13.55
C ARG A 158 10.98 -17.43 -13.74
N GLU A 159 12.14 -18.02 -13.38
CA GLU A 159 13.43 -17.32 -13.25
C GLU A 159 13.83 -16.50 -14.48
N ASP A 160 13.51 -16.93 -15.71
CA ASP A 160 14.04 -16.32 -16.93
C ASP A 160 12.98 -15.74 -17.90
N SER A 161 11.69 -15.85 -17.59
CA SER A 161 10.65 -15.38 -18.51
C SER A 161 9.26 -15.29 -17.89
N CYS A 162 8.48 -14.34 -18.39
CA CYS A 162 7.03 -14.36 -18.28
C CYS A 162 6.43 -15.51 -19.12
N ASP A 163 5.53 -16.31 -18.54
CA ASP A 163 4.82 -17.37 -19.24
C ASP A 163 3.36 -16.95 -19.48
N GLU A 164 3.07 -16.53 -20.71
CA GLU A 164 1.72 -16.16 -21.14
C GLU A 164 0.75 -17.35 -21.20
N ASN A 165 1.24 -18.59 -21.07
CA ASN A 165 0.39 -19.80 -21.04
C ASN A 165 -0.08 -20.16 -19.62
N LEU A 166 0.48 -19.53 -18.58
CA LEU A 166 -0.02 -19.70 -17.22
C LEU A 166 -1.20 -18.76 -16.98
N PRO A 167 -2.14 -19.14 -16.09
CA PRO A 167 -3.17 -18.23 -15.64
C PRO A 167 -2.55 -16.93 -15.09
N PRO A 168 -3.08 -15.75 -15.46
CA PRO A 168 -2.61 -14.49 -14.92
C PRO A 168 -2.65 -14.43 -13.40
N ILE A 169 -1.71 -13.69 -12.82
CA ILE A 169 -1.72 -13.35 -11.41
C ILE A 169 -2.86 -12.37 -11.16
N HIS A 170 -3.86 -12.80 -10.39
CA HIS A 170 -5.00 -11.97 -10.02
C HIS A 170 -4.76 -11.31 -8.66
N VAL A 171 -4.70 -9.98 -8.68
CA VAL A 171 -4.49 -9.15 -7.51
C VAL A 171 -5.77 -8.42 -7.18
N THR A 172 -6.25 -8.60 -5.94
CA THR A 172 -7.39 -7.84 -5.41
C THR A 172 -6.96 -7.10 -4.17
N GLY A 173 -7.44 -5.88 -3.96
CA GLY A 173 -6.98 -5.14 -2.80
C GLY A 173 -7.68 -3.81 -2.60
N ARG A 174 -7.17 -3.09 -1.60
CA ARG A 174 -7.64 -1.79 -1.16
C ARG A 174 -6.44 -0.85 -1.01
N LEU A 175 -6.48 0.23 -1.76
CA LEU A 175 -5.59 1.38 -1.64
C LEU A 175 -6.22 2.40 -0.68
N ARG A 176 -5.39 2.97 0.19
CA ARG A 176 -5.68 4.21 0.91
C ARG A 176 -4.40 5.04 0.93
N TYR A 177 -4.46 6.26 0.39
CA TYR A 177 -3.35 7.20 0.37
C TYR A 177 -3.85 8.58 0.81
N TRP A 178 -3.10 9.26 1.67
CA TRP A 178 -3.41 10.61 2.11
C TRP A 178 -2.17 11.50 2.14
N ILE A 179 -2.42 12.78 1.91
CA ILE A 179 -1.43 13.84 2.02
C ILE A 179 -1.60 14.52 3.38
N PRO A 180 -0.55 14.64 4.21
CA PRO A 180 -0.59 15.38 5.47
C PRO A 180 -1.11 16.81 5.31
N ASP A 181 -1.79 17.33 6.34
CA ASP A 181 -2.40 18.67 6.30
C ASP A 181 -1.35 19.79 6.12
N ASP A 182 -0.17 19.64 6.72
CA ASP A 182 0.94 20.60 6.71
C ASP A 182 1.67 20.70 5.36
N GLU A 183 1.34 19.83 4.41
CA GLU A 183 1.92 19.79 3.06
C GLU A 183 0.96 20.24 1.96
N ARG A 184 -0.26 20.66 2.33
CA ARG A 184 -1.30 21.06 1.37
C ARG A 184 -1.23 22.54 0.97
N ASP A 185 -0.32 23.31 1.59
CA ASP A 185 -0.20 24.77 1.48
C ASP A 185 1.05 25.23 0.73
#